data_AF-O85323-F1
#
_entry.id   AF-O85323-F1
#
_cell.length_a   1.000
_cell.length_b   1.000
_cell.length_c   1.000
_cell.angle_alpha   90.00
_cell.angle_beta   90.00
_cell.angle_gamma   90.00
#
_symmetry.space_group_name_H-M   'P 1'
#
loop_
_entity.id
_entity.type
_entity.pdbx_description
1 polymer ?
#
loop_
_entity_poly.entity_id
_entity_poly.type
_entity_poly.pdbx_seq_one_letter_code
_entity_poly.pdbx_strand_id
1 'polypeptide(L)'
;MVTIDGHDYNATKVGAGWQFTPGNAIPDGSYNITVTVEDKAGNTATSKPLPVVIDTTAEIESVTLVTDSGDSDVDNITKVDSRSLVLLPLMI
;
A
#
# COMPACT_ATOMS: atom_id res chain seq x y z
N MET A 1 -21.96 -6.23 1.85
CA MET A 1 -20.69 -6.80 2.33
C MET A 1 -19.62 -6.61 1.27
N VAL A 2 -18.36 -6.47 1.67
CA VAL A 2 -17.19 -6.52 0.77
C VAL A 2 -16.47 -7.83 1.06
N THR A 3 -16.14 -8.60 0.04
CA THR A 3 -15.40 -9.86 0.18
C THR A 3 -14.02 -9.69 -0.43
N ILE A 4 -12.99 -10.07 0.31
CA ILE A 4 -11.58 -10.08 -0.13
C ILE A 4 -11.09 -11.51 0.06
N ASP A 5 -10.84 -12.23 -1.04
CA ASP A 5 -10.37 -13.64 -1.03
C ASP A 5 -11.17 -14.58 -0.11
N GLY A 6 -12.49 -14.36 -0.01
CA GLY A 6 -13.40 -15.17 0.81
C GLY A 6 -13.55 -14.70 2.26
N HIS A 7 -12.86 -13.64 2.67
CA HIS A 7 -13.11 -12.95 3.93
C HIS A 7 -14.13 -11.84 3.75
N ASP A 8 -15.21 -11.90 4.53
CA ASP A 8 -16.28 -10.91 4.48
C ASP A 8 -16.04 -9.77 5.46
N TYR A 9 -16.22 -8.56 4.96
CA TYR A 9 -16.14 -7.32 5.70
C TYR A 9 -17.46 -6.57 5.64
N ASN A 10 -17.85 -6.02 6.79
CA ASN A 10 -18.95 -5.07 6.85
C ASN A 10 -18.56 -3.82 6.07
N ALA A 11 -19.47 -3.40 5.19
CA ALA A 11 -19.29 -2.22 4.36
C ALA A 11 -20.50 -1.30 4.54
N THR A 12 -20.21 -0.01 4.63
CA THR A 12 -21.21 1.05 4.78
C THR A 12 -21.39 1.74 3.44
N LYS A 13 -22.64 1.98 3.04
CA LYS A 13 -22.92 2.77 1.84
C LYS A 13 -22.64 4.25 2.13
N VAL A 14 -21.76 4.86 1.35
CA VAL A 14 -21.39 6.29 1.46
C VAL A 14 -21.60 6.94 0.10
N GLY A 15 -22.64 7.78 -0.01
CA GLY A 15 -23.05 8.36 -1.29
C GLY A 15 -23.40 7.30 -2.34
N ALA A 16 -22.70 7.34 -3.47
CA ALA A 16 -22.84 6.36 -4.55
C ALA A 16 -21.96 5.10 -4.37
N GLY A 17 -21.06 5.10 -3.39
CA GLY A 17 -20.07 4.03 -3.19
C GLY A 17 -20.28 3.22 -1.91
N TRP A 18 -19.42 2.21 -1.74
CA TRP A 18 -19.29 1.42 -0.53
C TRP A 18 -17.92 1.68 0.09
N GLN A 19 -17.90 1.83 1.40
CA GLN A 19 -16.67 2.00 2.17
C GLN A 19 -16.55 0.86 3.18
N PHE A 20 -15.34 0.31 3.28
CA PHE A 20 -14.97 -0.66 4.29
C PHE A 20 -13.60 -0.29 4.84
N THR A 21 -13.36 -0.59 6.11
CA THR A 21 -12.04 -0.45 6.74
C THR A 21 -11.73 -1.76 7.45
N PRO A 22 -10.66 -2.47 7.05
CA PRO A 22 -10.27 -3.69 7.74
C PRO A 22 -9.78 -3.37 9.15
N GLY A 23 -10.16 -4.18 10.14
CA GLY A 23 -9.74 -4.00 11.54
C GLY A 23 -8.28 -4.40 11.82
N ASN A 24 -7.69 -5.17 10.91
CA ASN A 24 -6.29 -5.59 10.93
C ASN A 24 -5.65 -5.31 9.56
N ALA A 25 -4.32 -5.21 9.53
CA ALA A 25 -3.60 -5.12 8.26
C ALA A 25 -3.90 -6.36 7.40
N ILE A 26 -4.12 -6.13 6.11
CA ILE A 26 -4.17 -7.18 5.11
C ILE A 26 -2.73 -7.37 4.62
N PRO A 27 -2.17 -8.60 4.63
CA PRO A 27 -0.82 -8.86 4.13
C PRO A 27 -0.64 -8.46 2.67
N ASP A 28 0.62 -8.37 2.24
CA ASP A 28 0.95 -8.20 0.84
C ASP A 28 0.48 -9.40 0.01
N GLY A 29 -0.04 -9.14 -1.18
CA GLY A 29 -0.61 -10.17 -2.03
C GLY A 29 -1.53 -9.63 -3.12
N SER A 30 -2.00 -10.56 -3.96
CA SER A 30 -2.98 -10.31 -5.02
C SER A 30 -4.35 -10.79 -4.56
N TYR A 31 -5.34 -9.91 -4.60
CA TYR A 31 -6.68 -10.11 -4.07
C TYR A 31 -7.75 -9.87 -5.13
N ASN A 32 -8.83 -10.63 -5.07
CA ASN A 32 -10.05 -10.32 -5.82
C ASN A 32 -11.12 -9.77 -4.88
N ILE A 33 -11.52 -8.52 -5.09
CA ILE A 33 -12.54 -7.85 -4.27
C ILE A 33 -13.90 -7.93 -4.97
N THR A 34 -14.92 -8.35 -4.24
CA THR A 34 -16.32 -8.30 -4.69
C THR A 34 -17.20 -7.56 -3.68
N VAL A 35 -18.31 -7.02 -4.16
CA VAL A 35 -19.33 -6.39 -3.32
C VAL A 35 -20.65 -7.11 -3.54
N THR A 36 -21.25 -7.57 -2.45
CA THR A 36 -22.60 -8.14 -2.46
C THR A 36 -23.56 -7.20 -1.73
N VAL A 37 -24.66 -6.87 -2.40
CA VAL A 37 -25.75 -6.05 -1.88
C VAL A 37 -27.03 -6.87 -1.79
N GLU A 38 -27.83 -6.62 -0.76
CA GLU A 38 -29.15 -7.21 -0.56
C GLU A 38 -30.17 -6.08 -0.45
N ASP A 39 -31.29 -6.17 -1.17
CA ASP A 39 -32.39 -5.22 -1.03
C ASP A 39 -33.35 -5.59 0.11
N LYS A 40 -34.32 -4.74 0.41
CA LYS A 40 -35.28 -4.97 1.51
C LYS A 40 -36.18 -6.21 1.26
N ALA A 41 -36.33 -6.63 0.02
CA ALA A 41 -37.11 -7.82 -0.34
C ALA A 41 -36.26 -9.11 -0.29
N GLY A 42 -34.95 -9.01 0.01
CA GLY A 42 -34.03 -10.13 0.08
C GLY A 42 -33.36 -10.50 -1.25
N ASN A 43 -33.48 -9.66 -2.29
CA ASN A 43 -32.77 -9.93 -3.55
C ASN A 43 -31.30 -9.56 -3.40
N THR A 44 -30.41 -10.48 -3.74
CA THR A 44 -28.96 -10.26 -3.70
C THR A 44 -28.36 -10.04 -5.09
N ALA A 45 -27.38 -9.13 -5.18
CA ALA A 45 -26.55 -8.97 -6.37
C ALA A 45 -25.08 -8.83 -5.98
N THR A 46 -24.19 -9.46 -6.74
CA THR A 46 -22.73 -9.44 -6.53
C THR A 46 -22.04 -8.79 -7.72
N SER A 47 -21.03 -7.94 -7.45
CA SER A 47 -20.23 -7.30 -8.50
C SER A 47 -19.31 -8.29 -9.22
N LYS A 48 -18.77 -7.89 -10.38
CA LYS A 48 -17.59 -8.54 -10.94
C LYS A 48 -16.40 -8.41 -9.98
N PRO A 49 -15.47 -9.38 -9.96
CA PRO A 49 -14.26 -9.28 -9.15
C PRO A 49 -13.36 -8.15 -9.66
N LEU A 50 -12.83 -7.36 -8.72
CA LEU A 50 -11.82 -6.34 -8.94
C LEU A 50 -10.46 -6.87 -8.47
N PRO A 51 -9.48 -7.09 -9.36
CA PRO A 51 -8.13 -7.46 -8.96
C PRO A 51 -7.42 -6.28 -8.30
N VAL A 52 -6.83 -6.51 -7.14
CA VAL A 52 -6.07 -5.53 -6.35
C VAL A 52 -4.78 -6.17 -5.86
N VAL A 53 -3.67 -5.43 -5.91
CA VAL A 53 -2.40 -5.85 -5.31
C VAL A 53 -2.13 -4.96 -4.10
N ILE A 54 -1.84 -5.58 -2.97
CA ILE A 54 -1.33 -4.92 -1.77
C ILE A 54 0.17 -5.19 -1.73
N ASP A 55 0.95 -4.12 -1.71
CA ASP A 55 2.40 -4.15 -1.54
C ASP A 55 2.79 -3.06 -0.55
N THR A 56 3.30 -3.47 0.60
CA THR A 56 3.78 -2.61 1.67
C THR A 56 5.30 -2.71 1.82
N THR A 57 5.95 -3.48 0.96
CA THR A 57 7.40 -3.62 0.93
C THR A 57 8.04 -2.56 0.03
N ALA A 58 9.14 -1.99 0.50
CA ALA A 58 10.00 -1.12 -0.30
C ALA A 58 11.41 -1.69 -0.24
N GLU A 59 11.99 -2.00 -1.39
CA GLU A 59 13.38 -2.44 -1.48
C GLU A 59 14.29 -1.21 -1.56
N ILE A 60 15.28 -1.13 -0.66
CA ILE A 60 16.32 -0.10 -0.69
C ILE A 60 17.61 -0.79 -1.12
N GLU A 61 17.95 -0.68 -2.41
CA GLU A 61 19.10 -1.39 -2.99
C GLU A 61 20.45 -0.87 -2.48
N SER A 62 20.59 0.44 -2.26
CA SER A 62 21.81 1.01 -1.69
C SER A 62 21.56 2.43 -1.15
N VAL A 63 22.38 2.81 -0.18
CA VAL A 63 22.46 4.19 0.32
C VAL A 63 23.84 4.71 -0.03
N THR A 64 23.90 5.77 -0.83
CA THR A 64 25.15 6.47 -1.16
C THR A 64 25.16 7.84 -0.53
N LEU A 65 26.36 8.29 -0.16
CA LEU A 65 26.57 9.65 0.32
C LEU A 65 26.59 10.58 -0.89
N VAL A 66 25.73 11.60 -0.90
CA VAL A 66 25.68 12.59 -1.99
C VAL A 66 26.87 13.56 -1.93
N THR A 67 27.49 13.70 -0.75
CA THR A 67 28.63 14.59 -0.55
C THR A 67 29.59 14.00 0.48
N ASP A 68 30.79 13.66 0.04
CA ASP A 68 31.93 13.45 0.92
C ASP A 68 32.51 14.84 1.26
N SER A 69 32.52 15.17 2.55
CA SER A 69 33.01 16.46 3.05
C SER A 69 33.93 16.27 4.26
N GLY A 70 34.46 15.05 4.38
CA GLY A 70 35.55 14.73 5.30
C GLY A 70 36.88 15.33 4.85
N ASP A 71 37.94 14.90 5.54
CA ASP A 71 39.32 15.29 5.23
C ASP A 71 39.85 14.58 3.97
N SER A 72 39.23 13.45 3.59
CA SER A 72 39.47 12.70 2.38
C SER A 72 38.20 12.68 1.53
N ASP A 73 38.37 12.71 0.22
CA ASP A 73 37.31 12.65 -0.80
C ASP A 73 37.05 11.22 -1.32
N VAL A 74 37.67 10.21 -0.70
CA VAL A 74 37.64 8.81 -1.13
C VAL A 74 37.40 7.81 0.01
N ASP A 75 37.11 8.28 1.23
CA ASP A 75 36.93 7.41 2.41
C ASP A 75 35.48 7.28 2.87
N ASN A 76 34.54 8.01 2.23
CA ASN A 76 33.12 8.02 2.55
C ASN A 76 32.82 8.53 3.98
N ILE A 77 33.64 9.43 4.55
CA ILE A 77 33.46 9.99 5.90
C ILE A 77 33.01 11.46 5.84
N THR A 78 31.75 11.75 6.09
CA THR A 78 31.24 13.14 6.11
C THR A 78 31.51 13.85 7.45
N LYS A 79 32.10 15.06 7.41
CA LYS A 79 32.20 15.99 8.56
C LYS A 79 31.26 17.19 8.39
N VAL A 80 29.97 16.93 8.17
CA VAL A 80 28.94 17.97 8.05
C VAL A 80 27.79 17.65 9.01
N ASP A 81 27.54 18.57 9.94
CA ASP A 81 26.50 18.46 10.99
C ASP A 81 25.05 18.55 10.45
N SER A 82 24.86 18.55 9.12
CA SER A 82 23.55 18.49 8.46
C SER A 82 23.45 17.29 7.52
N ARG A 83 22.77 16.23 8.00
CA ARG A 83 22.53 15.00 7.22
C ARG A 83 21.50 15.26 6.12
N SER A 84 21.87 15.04 4.86
CA SER A 84 20.93 14.97 3.74
C SER A 84 21.01 13.57 3.12
N LEU A 85 19.91 12.82 3.22
CA LEU A 85 19.73 11.52 2.56
C LEU A 85 18.75 11.71 1.41
N VAL A 86 19.05 11.14 0.24
CA VAL A 86 18.14 11.12 -0.91
C VAL A 86 17.78 9.67 -1.20
N LEU A 87 16.48 9.35 -1.16
CA LEU A 87 15.96 8.08 -1.68
C LEU A 87 15.72 8.24 -3.18
N LEU A 88 16.23 7.31 -3.98
CA LEU A 88 15.86 7.21 -5.39
C LEU A 88 14.51 6.48 -5.49
N PRO A 89 13.47 7.05 -6.11
CA PRO A 89 12.24 6.33 -6.36
C PRO A 89 12.45 5.26 -7.44
N LEU A 90 11.87 4.07 -7.22
CA LEU A 90 11.82 2.99 -8.21
C LEU A 90 11.00 3.45 -9.43
N MET A 91 11.57 3.35 -10.64
CA MET A 91 10.79 3.52 -11.88
C MET A 91 9.97 2.25 -12.09
N ILE A 92 8.65 2.36 -11.93
CA ILE A 92 7.64 1.47 -12.51
C ILE A 92 7.06 2.12 -13.76
#